data_AF-A0AAD5KFZ5-F1
#
_entry.id   AF-A0AAD5KFZ5-F1
#
_cell.length_a   1.000
_cell.length_b   1.000
_cell.length_c   1.000
_cell.angle_alpha   90.00
_cell.angle_beta   90.00
_cell.angle_gamma   90.00
#
_symmetry.space_group_name_H-M   'P 1'
#
loop_
_entity.id
_entity.type
_entity.pdbx_description
1 polymer ?
#
loop_
_entity_poly.entity_id
_entity_poly.type
_entity_poly.pdbx_seq_one_letter_code
_entity_poly.pdbx_strand_id
1 'polypeptide(L)'
;MDAVRNKISTSKDRKERYSLLTLAPHSWSVPQVATYFDVTLHAAKMSAALTVESGILPEIKGPKVRGRIITEDDIQRMVDFYTSDEYTRQLPGIKNVKSIKQGNKRVKVQKRLLLMNLNELYAEYKKQSTVLGYQTFGFSVFASKRPANVVTVGSSGTHSRHCFMDKIVCSVSNKTCMVDRCSSCPGEAALHEFLIELTTEEDDDISYKKWTQTDGTKLETITEDKEEFIESLVKMISKLTKHHYVARCQSAHFALCKSEVQPDSCVLVSDFSENFAFVIQDCIQGYYWMNDHATLLPFMGIMRKEDGSKIIYWTDGAASQYKNKKNFANLCCHEVDFGLSAEWHFFASCHGKSACDGIGGTLKRLARLASLQRHSANQITTPQELFHWATENVDFKTFYVSSDEVMTNQDVIQQRMDEAIPVRGTRGYHCYIPLNLYQISASSLSGLESEFNIYDVLPNNDVFQFESCSVNDYIACIYEENGLWYVAQISQIDQVNQEYVVNFLSPDGESGFHKGFKLTSKSASVGPQSVLLKMSSI
;
A
#
# COMPACT_ATOMS: atom_id res chain seq x y z
N MET A 1 11.35 50.88 46.50
CA MET A 1 11.90 49.73 45.74
C MET A 1 11.14 48.44 46.01
N ASP A 2 10.69 48.19 47.24
CA ASP A 2 9.95 46.96 47.57
C ASP A 2 8.61 46.80 46.82
N ALA A 3 7.90 47.90 46.54
CA ALA A 3 6.69 47.87 45.71
C ALA A 3 6.96 47.39 44.27
N VAL A 4 8.09 47.79 43.68
CA VAL A 4 8.52 47.36 42.34
C VAL A 4 8.92 45.89 42.36
N ARG A 5 9.63 45.46 43.41
CA ARG A 5 9.97 44.04 43.62
C ARG A 5 8.73 43.15 43.70
N ASN A 6 7.73 43.57 44.48
CA ASN A 6 6.45 42.85 44.59
C ASN A 6 5.70 42.81 43.25
N LYS A 7 5.76 43.87 42.45
CA LYS A 7 5.13 43.88 41.11
C LYS A 7 5.85 42.97 40.13
N ILE A 8 7.18 42.90 40.17
CA ILE A 8 8.00 42.01 39.33
C ILE A 8 7.77 40.54 39.69
N SER A 9 7.62 40.21 40.98
CA SER A 9 7.36 38.84 41.43
C SER A 9 5.94 38.36 41.12
N THR A 10 4.96 39.29 41.11
CA THR A 10 3.55 38.97 40.84
C THR A 10 3.14 39.05 39.37
N SER A 11 3.91 39.75 38.52
CA SER A 11 3.59 39.86 37.09
C SER A 11 3.86 38.54 36.35
N LYS A 12 2.86 38.11 35.57
CA LYS A 12 2.96 36.95 34.66
C LYS A 12 3.53 37.33 33.29
N ASP A 13 3.56 38.61 32.93
CA ASP A 13 4.09 39.08 31.65
C ASP A 13 5.60 39.31 31.74
N ARG A 14 6.35 38.49 31.00
CA ARG A 14 7.81 38.59 30.93
C ARG A 14 8.26 39.98 30.45
N LYS A 15 7.53 40.63 29.55
CA LYS A 15 7.88 41.96 29.02
C LYS A 15 7.72 43.06 30.06
N GLU A 16 6.61 43.03 30.80
CA GLU A 16 6.36 43.93 31.93
C GLU A 16 7.47 43.77 32.98
N ARG A 17 7.89 42.53 33.29
CA ARG A 17 9.01 42.27 34.22
C ARG A 17 10.32 42.90 33.75
N TYR A 18 10.69 42.77 32.48
CA TYR A 18 11.90 43.40 31.93
C TYR A 18 11.82 44.93 31.96
N SER A 19 10.65 45.50 31.64
CA SER A 19 10.42 46.94 31.70
C SER A 19 10.53 47.47 33.14
N LEU A 20 9.92 46.80 34.11
CA LEU A 20 10.00 47.17 35.54
C LEU A 20 11.42 47.04 36.12
N LEU A 21 12.21 46.07 35.67
CA LEU A 21 13.61 45.90 36.09
C LEU A 21 14.51 47.08 35.67
N THR A 22 14.09 47.89 34.69
CA THR A 22 14.83 49.12 34.31
C THR A 22 14.78 50.22 35.39
N LEU A 23 13.88 50.11 36.37
CA LEU A 23 13.78 51.02 37.52
C LEU A 23 14.87 50.75 38.59
N ALA A 24 15.73 49.76 38.41
CA ALA A 24 16.85 49.51 39.30
C ALA A 24 17.80 50.74 39.33
N PRO A 25 18.29 51.17 40.50
CA PRO A 25 19.23 52.29 40.61
C PRO A 25 20.47 52.07 39.75
N HIS A 26 20.90 53.12 39.03
CA HIS A 26 22.10 53.06 38.18
C HIS A 26 23.40 52.76 38.96
N SER A 27 23.41 52.97 40.27
CA SER A 27 24.53 52.63 41.15
C SER A 27 24.63 51.13 41.48
N TRP A 28 23.63 50.32 41.11
CA TRP A 28 23.61 48.89 41.41
C TRP A 28 24.26 48.07 40.30
N SER A 29 25.11 47.13 40.70
CA SER A 29 25.67 46.12 39.79
C SER A 29 24.63 45.07 39.38
N VAL A 30 24.82 44.43 38.23
CA VAL A 30 23.94 43.35 37.74
C VAL A 30 23.69 42.25 38.78
N PRO A 31 24.70 41.78 39.56
CA PRO A 31 24.46 40.83 40.65
C PRO A 31 23.59 41.39 41.77
N GLN A 32 23.76 42.65 42.16
CA GLN A 32 22.94 43.29 43.20
C GLN A 32 21.48 43.41 42.75
N VAL A 33 21.23 43.75 41.50
CA VAL A 33 19.89 43.80 40.90
C VAL A 33 19.26 42.40 40.89
N ALA A 34 20.00 41.39 40.44
CA ALA A 34 19.52 40.01 40.40
C ALA A 34 19.12 39.49 41.80
N THR A 35 19.97 39.71 42.81
CA THR A 35 19.72 39.28 44.18
C THR A 35 18.57 40.06 44.83
N TYR A 36 18.52 41.38 44.66
CA TYR A 36 17.47 42.19 45.28
C TYR A 36 16.09 41.92 44.67
N PHE A 37 16.00 41.73 43.35
CA PHE A 37 14.71 41.49 42.68
C PHE A 37 14.32 40.02 42.55
N ASP A 38 15.18 39.10 43.00
CA ASP A 38 15.00 37.64 42.87
C ASP A 38 14.76 37.22 41.40
N VAL A 39 15.68 37.64 40.53
CA VAL A 39 15.64 37.34 39.08
C VAL A 39 16.97 36.77 38.62
N THR A 40 16.98 36.09 37.47
CA THR A 40 18.22 35.54 36.92
C THR A 40 19.22 36.64 36.54
N LEU A 41 20.52 36.35 36.64
CA LEU A 41 21.58 37.26 36.18
C LEU A 41 21.40 37.67 34.71
N HIS A 42 20.90 36.76 33.87
CA HIS A 42 20.56 37.07 32.49
C HIS A 42 19.45 38.12 32.39
N ALA A 43 18.41 38.03 33.23
CA ALA A 43 17.32 38.99 33.23
C ALA A 43 17.79 40.40 33.65
N ALA A 44 18.60 40.49 34.71
CA ALA A 44 19.19 41.73 35.19
C ALA A 44 20.18 42.35 34.18
N LYS A 45 20.97 41.52 33.47
CA LYS A 45 21.88 41.98 32.41
C LYS A 45 21.10 42.54 31.22
N MET A 46 20.06 41.84 30.78
CA MET A 46 19.21 42.27 29.67
C MET A 46 18.46 43.56 30.01
N SER A 47 17.94 43.71 31.23
CA SER A 47 17.27 44.96 31.64
C SER A 47 18.25 46.14 31.71
N ALA A 48 19.49 45.94 32.18
CA ALA A 48 20.49 46.99 32.18
C ALA A 48 20.85 47.47 30.76
N ALA A 49 20.98 46.54 29.80
CA ALA A 49 21.17 46.88 28.38
C ALA A 49 19.95 47.62 27.81
N LEU A 50 18.74 47.17 28.16
CA LEU A 50 17.48 47.79 27.75
C LEU A 50 17.34 49.23 28.29
N THR A 51 17.78 49.49 29.52
CA THR A 51 17.80 50.85 30.11
C THR A 51 18.73 51.78 29.34
N VAL A 52 19.87 51.29 28.87
CA VAL A 52 20.82 52.08 28.05
C VAL A 52 20.25 52.36 26.66
N GLU A 53 19.61 51.36 26.04
CA GLU A 53 19.10 51.46 24.67
C GLU A 53 17.78 52.25 24.56
N SER A 54 16.87 52.09 25.51
CA SER A 54 15.47 52.56 25.41
C SER A 54 14.97 53.33 26.64
N GLY A 55 15.84 53.60 27.62
CA GLY A 55 15.49 54.36 28.82
C GLY A 55 14.72 53.57 29.88
N ILE A 56 14.12 54.29 30.83
CA ILE A 56 13.38 53.72 31.96
C ILE A 56 11.93 53.43 31.54
N LEU A 57 11.41 52.28 31.95
CA LEU A 57 10.06 51.77 31.63
C LEU A 57 9.74 51.72 30.12
N PRO A 58 10.59 51.09 29.28
CA PRO A 58 10.34 51.03 27.85
C PRO A 58 9.13 50.13 27.54
N GLU A 59 8.34 50.54 26.55
CA GLU A 59 7.26 49.72 25.99
C GLU A 59 7.85 48.68 25.03
N ILE A 60 8.08 47.45 25.54
CA ILE A 60 8.73 46.37 24.77
C ILE A 60 7.74 45.80 23.73
N LYS A 61 7.69 46.45 22.55
CA LYS A 61 7.00 45.93 21.37
C LYS A 61 7.88 44.86 20.73
N GLY A 62 7.53 43.59 20.97
CA GLY A 62 8.21 42.48 20.30
C GLY A 62 8.09 42.59 18.77
N PRO A 63 9.03 42.02 18.00
CA PRO A 63 8.92 42.02 16.54
C PRO A 63 7.58 41.40 16.14
N LYS A 64 6.77 42.15 15.38
CA LYS A 64 5.58 41.62 14.69
C LYS A 64 6.06 40.73 13.55
N VAL A 65 6.63 39.57 13.87
CA VAL A 65 6.77 38.50 12.89
C VAL A 65 5.35 38.06 12.57
N ARG A 66 4.85 38.39 11.37
CA ARG A 66 3.62 37.76 10.86
C ARG A 66 3.83 36.26 11.00
N GLY A 67 3.07 35.62 11.88
CA GLY A 67 3.11 34.17 12.03
C GLY A 67 2.92 33.53 10.66
N ARG A 68 3.73 32.52 10.33
CA ARG A 68 3.61 31.80 9.06
C ARG A 68 2.15 31.35 8.88
N ILE A 69 1.55 31.72 7.76
CA ILE A 69 0.15 31.39 7.48
C ILE A 69 0.09 29.88 7.23
N ILE A 70 -0.86 29.23 7.91
CA ILE A 70 -1.20 27.82 7.70
C ILE A 70 -2.32 27.78 6.68
N THR A 71 -2.11 27.10 5.56
CA THR A 71 -3.15 26.88 4.54
C THR A 71 -4.05 25.70 4.92
N GLU A 72 -5.22 25.58 4.29
CA GLU A 72 -6.05 24.37 4.45
C GLU A 72 -5.33 23.11 3.94
N ASP A 73 -4.56 23.23 2.85
CA ASP A 73 -3.75 22.14 2.33
C ASP A 73 -2.69 21.67 3.34
N ASP A 74 -2.08 22.59 4.10
CA ASP A 74 -1.15 22.25 5.17
C ASP A 74 -1.84 21.45 6.29
N ILE A 75 -3.07 21.83 6.63
CA ILE A 75 -3.86 21.12 7.64
C ILE A 75 -4.20 19.73 7.14
N GLN A 76 -4.66 19.63 5.89
CA GLN A 76 -5.01 18.34 5.29
C GLN A 76 -3.80 17.42 5.24
N ARG A 77 -2.63 17.90 4.82
CA ARG A 77 -1.37 17.12 4.86
C ARG A 77 -1.03 16.61 6.26
N MET A 78 -1.19 17.42 7.30
CA MET A 78 -0.97 16.96 8.69
C MET A 78 -1.99 15.89 9.09
N VAL A 79 -3.26 16.08 8.74
CA VAL A 79 -4.34 15.12 9.01
C VAL A 79 -4.06 13.80 8.29
N ASP A 80 -3.67 13.85 7.02
CA ASP A 80 -3.32 12.69 6.20
C ASP A 80 -2.15 11.92 6.82
N PHE A 81 -1.14 12.63 7.32
CA PHE A 81 -0.02 12.04 8.06
C PHE A 81 -0.47 11.32 9.32
N TYR A 82 -1.40 11.91 10.08
CA TYR A 82 -2.02 11.27 11.25
C TYR A 82 -2.95 10.10 10.89
N THR A 83 -3.52 10.07 9.70
CA THR A 83 -4.41 8.97 9.27
C THR A 83 -3.72 7.91 8.44
N SER A 84 -2.44 8.10 8.10
CA SER A 84 -1.64 7.14 7.36
C SER A 84 -1.61 5.79 8.08
N ASP A 85 -1.80 4.72 7.30
CA ASP A 85 -1.61 3.33 7.74
C ASP A 85 -0.13 3.02 8.04
N GLU A 86 0.81 3.93 7.74
CA GLU A 86 2.20 3.77 8.16
C GLU A 86 2.36 3.98 9.68
N TYR A 87 1.70 5.01 10.21
CA TYR A 87 1.88 5.47 11.58
C TYR A 87 0.70 5.19 12.50
N THR A 88 -0.47 4.86 11.94
CA THR A 88 -1.67 4.52 12.70
C THR A 88 -2.31 3.22 12.23
N ARG A 89 -3.02 2.55 13.15
CA ARG A 89 -3.86 1.37 12.82
C ARG A 89 -5.29 1.62 13.22
N GLN A 90 -6.23 1.35 12.32
CA GLN A 90 -7.64 1.38 12.65
C GLN A 90 -7.98 0.23 13.61
N LEU A 91 -8.67 0.57 14.71
CA LEU A 91 -9.13 -0.45 15.66
C LEU A 91 -10.37 -1.13 15.10
N PRO A 92 -10.50 -2.47 15.13
CA PRO A 92 -11.58 -3.18 14.43
C PRO A 92 -12.92 -3.23 15.20
N GLY A 93 -12.90 -3.06 16.52
CA GLY A 93 -14.09 -3.26 17.35
C GLY A 93 -15.21 -2.23 17.15
N ILE A 94 -16.47 -2.67 17.18
CA ILE A 94 -17.66 -1.80 17.05
C ILE A 94 -17.75 -0.72 18.14
N LYS A 95 -17.18 -0.98 19.32
CA LYS A 95 -17.07 -0.01 20.44
C LYS A 95 -15.88 0.95 20.27
N ASN A 96 -14.97 0.67 19.34
CA ASN A 96 -13.80 1.49 19.06
C ASN A 96 -14.13 2.63 18.08
N VAL A 97 -15.28 3.26 18.25
CA VAL A 97 -15.71 4.44 17.49
C VAL A 97 -15.64 5.68 18.38
N LYS A 98 -15.42 6.84 17.77
CA LYS A 98 -15.53 8.15 18.40
C LYS A 98 -16.58 8.97 17.68
N SER A 99 -17.52 9.55 18.43
CA SER A 99 -18.54 10.43 17.87
C SER A 99 -17.94 11.82 17.66
N ILE A 100 -17.75 12.20 16.40
CA ILE A 100 -17.20 13.49 15.97
C ILE A 100 -18.34 14.33 15.37
N LYS A 101 -18.33 15.64 15.60
CA LYS A 101 -19.27 16.57 14.98
C LYS A 101 -18.71 16.98 13.62
N GLN A 102 -19.40 16.63 12.53
CA GLN A 102 -19.13 17.11 11.18
C GLN A 102 -20.34 17.95 10.75
N GLY A 103 -20.16 19.28 10.72
CA GLY A 103 -21.26 20.22 10.50
C GLY A 103 -22.34 20.13 11.60
N ASN A 104 -23.60 19.92 11.20
CA ASN A 104 -24.75 19.80 12.10
C ASN A 104 -25.03 18.36 12.56
N LYS A 105 -24.31 17.35 12.06
CA LYS A 105 -24.54 15.94 12.40
C LYS A 105 -23.36 15.36 13.17
N ARG A 106 -23.66 14.44 14.09
CA ARG A 106 -22.64 13.64 14.79
C ARG A 106 -22.44 12.33 14.03
N VAL A 107 -21.24 12.11 13.53
CA VAL A 107 -20.86 10.89 12.82
C VAL A 107 -19.98 10.05 13.74
N LYS A 108 -20.22 8.73 13.78
CA LYS A 108 -19.32 7.79 14.47
C LYS A 108 -18.18 7.46 13.52
N VAL A 109 -16.97 7.86 13.87
CA VAL A 109 -15.75 7.59 13.09
C VAL A 109 -14.91 6.56 13.85
N GLN A 110 -14.35 5.57 13.15
CA GLN A 110 -13.52 4.55 13.78
C GLN A 110 -12.26 5.15 14.41
N LYS A 111 -11.92 4.70 15.63
CA LYS A 111 -10.69 5.08 16.31
C LYS A 111 -9.48 4.48 15.59
N ARG A 112 -8.41 5.25 15.52
CA ARG A 112 -7.11 4.82 15.02
C ARG A 112 -6.10 4.92 16.15
N LEU A 113 -5.32 3.88 16.39
CA LEU A 113 -4.26 3.86 17.38
C LEU A 113 -2.97 4.37 16.73
N LEU A 114 -2.34 5.37 17.33
CA LEU A 114 -1.01 5.83 16.95
C LEU A 114 0.03 4.81 17.42
N LEU A 115 0.89 4.39 16.50
CA LEU A 115 1.87 3.33 16.73
C LEU A 115 3.15 3.85 17.39
N MET A 116 3.37 5.15 17.41
CA MET A 116 4.54 5.84 17.95
C MET A 116 4.13 7.03 18.82
N ASN A 117 5.07 7.64 19.53
CA ASN A 117 4.76 8.85 20.30
C ASN A 117 4.67 10.07 19.37
N LEU A 118 4.12 11.17 19.87
CA LEU A 118 3.92 12.39 19.06
C LEU A 118 5.23 13.06 18.64
N ASN A 119 6.30 12.90 19.43
CA ASN A 119 7.60 13.51 19.14
C ASN A 119 8.28 12.79 17.95
N GLU A 120 8.28 11.46 17.97
CA GLU A 120 8.76 10.60 16.88
C GLU A 120 7.98 10.86 15.60
N LEU A 121 6.65 10.89 15.68
CA LEU A 121 5.79 11.18 14.53
C LEU A 121 6.11 12.54 13.90
N TYR A 122 6.36 13.55 14.74
CA TYR A 122 6.71 14.87 14.26
C TYR A 122 8.09 14.94 13.61
N ALA A 123 9.06 14.15 14.09
CA ALA A 123 10.37 14.04 13.46
C ALA A 123 10.24 13.45 12.04
N GLU A 124 9.45 12.40 11.87
CA GLU A 124 9.16 11.83 10.54
C GLU A 124 8.39 12.80 9.64
N TYR A 125 7.39 13.50 10.18
CA TYR A 125 6.66 14.53 9.44
C TYR A 125 7.60 15.61 8.90
N LYS A 126 8.54 16.09 9.71
CA LYS A 126 9.56 17.06 9.27
C LYS A 126 10.42 16.49 8.16
N LYS A 127 10.90 15.26 8.33
CA LYS A 127 11.79 14.59 7.37
C LYS A 127 11.10 14.45 6.02
N GLN A 128 9.89 13.90 5.99
CA GLN A 128 9.11 13.75 4.76
C GLN A 128 8.74 15.10 4.14
N SER A 129 8.30 16.07 4.94
CA SER A 129 7.96 17.41 4.44
C SER A 129 9.16 18.11 3.82
N THR A 130 10.37 17.93 4.38
CA THR A 130 11.61 18.49 3.83
C THR A 130 11.95 17.85 2.48
N VAL A 131 11.81 16.53 2.37
CA VAL A 131 12.06 15.80 1.11
C VAL A 131 11.10 16.24 0.00
N LEU A 132 9.83 16.47 0.35
CA LEU A 132 8.79 16.86 -0.61
C LEU A 132 8.72 18.38 -0.86
N GLY A 133 9.59 19.18 -0.23
CA GLY A 133 9.60 20.64 -0.38
C GLY A 133 8.41 21.34 0.27
N TYR A 134 7.71 20.68 1.19
CA TYR A 134 6.55 21.24 1.89
C TYR A 134 6.94 22.13 3.07
N GLN A 135 6.08 23.10 3.35
CA GLN A 135 6.23 23.97 4.50
C GLN A 135 6.10 23.18 5.81
N THR A 136 7.11 23.30 6.68
CA THR A 136 7.10 22.67 8.01
C THR A 136 6.62 23.65 9.09
N PHE A 137 5.84 23.13 10.04
CA PHE A 137 5.29 23.88 11.17
C PHE A 137 5.83 23.36 12.49
N GLY A 138 5.73 24.18 13.55
CA GLY A 138 6.18 23.81 14.89
C GLY A 138 5.39 22.65 15.50
N PHE A 139 5.99 21.96 16.48
CA PHE A 139 5.42 20.77 17.14
C PHE A 139 4.02 21.05 17.71
N SER A 140 3.84 22.19 18.38
CA SER A 140 2.55 22.56 18.98
C SER A 140 1.45 22.72 17.94
N VAL A 141 1.77 23.26 16.76
CA VAL A 141 0.81 23.38 15.65
C VAL A 141 0.44 21.99 15.16
N PHE A 142 1.44 21.16 14.85
CA PHE A 142 1.23 19.80 14.39
C PHE A 142 0.37 18.97 15.38
N ALA A 143 0.74 18.97 16.67
CA ALA A 143 0.01 18.27 17.72
C ALA A 143 -1.44 18.76 17.88
N SER A 144 -1.70 20.05 17.66
CA SER A 144 -3.05 20.63 17.72
C SER A 144 -3.95 20.18 16.56
N LYS A 145 -3.36 19.78 15.42
CA LYS A 145 -4.09 19.32 14.23
C LYS A 145 -4.36 17.81 14.23
N ARG A 146 -4.02 17.12 15.31
CA ARG A 146 -4.35 15.69 15.48
C ARG A 146 -5.87 15.47 15.41
N PRO A 147 -6.36 14.62 14.49
CA PRO A 147 -7.77 14.26 14.43
C PRO A 147 -8.25 13.60 15.72
N ALA A 148 -9.47 13.91 16.15
CA ALA A 148 -10.00 13.43 17.43
C ALA A 148 -10.08 11.88 17.51
N ASN A 149 -10.29 11.19 16.38
CA ASN A 149 -10.32 9.73 16.30
C ASN A 149 -8.93 9.06 16.42
N VAL A 150 -7.83 9.82 16.37
CA VAL A 150 -6.47 9.29 16.55
C VAL A 150 -6.10 9.28 18.04
N VAL A 151 -6.01 8.07 18.60
CA VAL A 151 -5.71 7.79 19.99
C VAL A 151 -4.20 7.63 20.14
N THR A 152 -3.58 8.42 21.02
CA THR A 152 -2.18 8.25 21.42
C THR A 152 -2.02 7.00 22.28
N VAL A 153 -0.89 6.32 22.14
CA VAL A 153 -0.43 5.35 23.14
C VAL A 153 -0.41 6.02 24.53
N GLY A 154 -1.09 5.43 25.50
CA GLY A 154 -1.26 5.98 26.85
C GLY A 154 -0.05 5.79 27.75
N SER A 155 -0.08 6.40 28.94
CA SER A 155 0.97 6.37 29.97
C SER A 155 1.08 5.05 30.76
N SER A 156 0.12 4.12 30.60
CA SER A 156 0.20 2.76 31.16
C SER A 156 0.77 1.82 30.11
N GLY A 157 2.10 1.84 29.95
CA GLY A 157 2.81 1.05 28.94
C GLY A 157 3.64 1.88 27.97
N THR A 158 4.40 2.86 28.48
CA THR A 158 5.52 3.47 27.75
C THR A 158 6.57 2.40 27.43
N HIS A 159 6.32 1.63 26.38
CA HIS A 159 7.34 0.84 25.74
C HIS A 159 8.23 1.80 24.97
N SER A 160 9.51 1.86 25.32
CA SER A 160 10.51 2.45 24.44
C SER A 160 10.42 1.73 23.10
N ARG A 161 10.10 2.45 22.03
CA ARG A 161 9.95 1.86 20.70
C ARG A 161 11.23 2.16 19.91
N HIS A 162 12.07 1.16 19.77
CA HIS A 162 13.28 1.27 18.96
C HIS A 162 12.99 0.86 17.51
N CYS A 163 13.40 1.69 16.55
CA CYS A 163 13.34 1.35 15.14
C CYS A 163 14.61 0.63 14.71
N PHE A 164 14.70 -0.68 14.95
CA PHE A 164 15.95 -1.41 14.69
C PHE A 164 16.42 -1.39 13.23
N MET A 165 15.51 -1.19 12.26
CA MET A 165 15.89 -1.09 10.85
C MET A 165 16.79 0.12 10.58
N ASP A 166 16.61 1.23 11.32
CA ASP A 166 17.44 2.44 11.18
C ASP A 166 18.88 2.26 11.67
N LYS A 167 19.15 1.15 12.39
CA LYS A 167 20.49 0.76 12.84
C LYS A 167 21.23 -0.10 11.83
N ILE A 168 20.50 -0.81 10.95
CA ILE A 168 21.10 -1.63 9.89
C ILE A 168 21.36 -0.80 8.63
N VAL A 169 20.46 0.14 8.30
CA VAL A 169 20.46 0.83 7.01
C VAL A 169 20.67 2.34 7.13
N CYS A 170 21.29 2.90 6.08
CA CYS A 170 21.52 4.35 5.95
C CYS A 170 20.22 5.18 5.98
N SER A 171 19.17 4.63 5.36
CA SER A 171 17.90 5.30 5.10
C SER A 171 16.84 4.25 4.88
N VAL A 172 15.82 4.26 5.75
CA VAL A 172 14.64 3.38 5.65
C VAL A 172 13.74 3.70 4.45
N SER A 173 13.95 4.84 3.81
CA SER A 173 13.14 5.29 2.68
C SER A 173 13.74 4.92 1.32
N ASN A 174 15.04 4.59 1.27
CA ASN A 174 15.77 4.33 0.03
C ASN A 174 15.73 2.83 -0.34
N LYS A 175 15.40 2.53 -1.61
CA LYS A 175 15.32 1.16 -2.16
C LYS A 175 16.62 0.39 -1.95
N THR A 176 17.74 0.95 -2.43
CA THR A 176 19.06 0.30 -2.35
C THR A 176 19.46 0.01 -0.91
N CYS A 177 19.28 0.94 0.03
CA CYS A 177 19.62 0.71 1.43
C CYS A 177 18.74 -0.41 2.06
N MET A 178 17.45 -0.45 1.77
CA MET A 178 16.53 -1.43 2.37
C MET A 178 16.54 -2.82 1.72
N VAL A 179 16.85 -2.91 0.42
CA VAL A 179 16.83 -4.16 -0.34
C VAL A 179 18.21 -4.79 -0.44
N ASP A 180 19.21 -4.02 -0.90
CA ASP A 180 20.52 -4.55 -1.30
C ASP A 180 21.67 -4.13 -0.37
N ARG A 181 21.43 -3.15 0.52
CA ARG A 181 22.42 -2.43 1.35
C ARG A 181 23.41 -1.63 0.50
N CYS A 182 23.50 -0.32 0.73
CA CYS A 182 24.55 0.47 0.11
C CYS A 182 25.90 0.27 0.83
N SER A 183 26.98 0.71 0.20
CA SER A 183 28.34 0.66 0.77
C SER A 183 28.50 1.42 2.09
N SER A 184 27.58 2.34 2.40
CA SER A 184 27.59 3.16 3.62
C SER A 184 26.58 2.67 4.68
N CYS A 185 25.90 1.55 4.45
CA CYS A 185 24.98 0.99 5.45
C CYS A 185 25.79 0.46 6.66
N PRO A 186 25.37 0.77 7.90
CA PRO A 186 26.04 0.28 9.11
C PRO A 186 26.09 -1.26 9.22
N GLY A 187 25.10 -1.95 8.66
CA GLY A 187 25.07 -3.41 8.59
C GLY A 187 24.61 -4.08 9.88
N GLU A 188 24.74 -5.40 9.93
CA GLU A 188 24.25 -6.23 11.04
C GLU A 188 25.05 -6.02 12.34
N ALA A 189 26.36 -5.73 12.23
CA ALA A 189 27.24 -5.49 13.37
C ALA A 189 26.81 -4.27 14.20
N ALA A 190 26.42 -3.17 13.54
CA ALA A 190 25.97 -1.96 14.23
C ALA A 190 24.66 -2.18 15.01
N LEU A 191 23.74 -2.99 14.48
CA LEU A 191 22.54 -3.38 15.22
C LEU A 191 22.88 -4.31 16.39
N HIS A 192 23.83 -5.22 16.20
CA HIS A 192 24.28 -6.12 17.26
C HIS A 192 24.84 -5.34 18.46
N GLU A 193 25.78 -4.41 18.22
CA GLU A 193 26.33 -3.54 19.27
C GLU A 193 25.25 -2.72 19.98
N PHE A 194 24.31 -2.17 19.22
CA PHE A 194 23.18 -1.42 19.78
C PHE A 194 22.28 -2.30 20.68
N LEU A 195 22.03 -3.56 20.30
CA LEU A 195 21.22 -4.48 21.08
C LEU A 195 21.95 -4.93 22.36
N ILE A 196 23.26 -5.12 22.31
CA ILE A 196 24.08 -5.39 23.51
C ILE A 196 23.97 -4.21 24.49
N GLU A 197 24.17 -2.98 24.01
CA GLU A 197 24.05 -1.78 24.85
C GLU A 197 22.63 -1.66 25.45
N LEU A 198 21.59 -1.91 24.63
CA LEU A 198 20.21 -1.83 25.06
C LEU A 198 19.84 -2.87 26.14
N THR A 199 20.47 -4.04 26.10
CA THR A 199 20.18 -5.16 27.02
C THR A 199 21.21 -5.28 28.13
N THR A 200 22.07 -4.27 28.33
CA THR A 200 23.18 -4.34 29.31
C THR A 200 22.71 -4.56 30.75
N GLU A 201 21.53 -4.03 31.11
CA GLU A 201 20.95 -4.17 32.45
C GLU A 201 20.04 -5.41 32.61
N GLU A 202 19.81 -6.17 31.54
CA GLU A 202 18.97 -7.37 31.54
C GLU A 202 19.80 -8.62 31.92
N ASP A 203 19.11 -9.63 32.47
CA ASP A 203 19.70 -10.92 32.82
C ASP A 203 20.28 -11.66 31.60
N ASP A 204 21.12 -12.66 31.86
CA ASP A 204 21.73 -13.51 30.82
C ASP A 204 20.70 -14.29 30.00
N ASP A 205 19.48 -14.48 30.53
CA ASP A 205 18.37 -15.16 29.86
C ASP A 205 17.26 -14.17 29.49
N ILE A 206 16.88 -14.13 28.20
CA ILE A 206 15.81 -13.25 27.71
C ILE A 206 14.54 -14.07 27.47
N SER A 207 13.44 -13.64 28.11
CA SER A 207 12.11 -14.24 27.92
C SER A 207 11.24 -13.39 26.98
N TYR A 208 10.84 -13.95 25.85
CA TYR A 208 10.03 -13.26 24.84
C TYR A 208 8.95 -14.16 24.24
N LYS A 209 7.98 -13.55 23.54
CA LYS A 209 6.87 -14.28 22.91
C LYS A 209 7.04 -14.33 21.40
N LYS A 210 6.97 -15.53 20.84
CA LYS A 210 7.13 -15.79 19.40
C LYS A 210 6.01 -16.66 18.86
N TRP A 211 5.57 -16.36 17.65
CA TRP A 211 4.72 -17.25 16.86
C TRP A 211 5.60 -18.34 16.26
N THR A 212 5.47 -19.59 16.74
CA THR A 212 6.32 -20.71 16.30
C THR A 212 5.79 -21.46 15.09
N GLN A 213 4.55 -21.18 14.68
CA GLN A 213 3.91 -21.76 13.48
C GLN A 213 3.37 -20.66 12.55
N THR A 214 3.58 -20.84 11.25
CA THR A 214 3.10 -19.95 10.18
C THR A 214 1.58 -19.87 10.10
N ASP A 215 0.88 -20.95 10.46
CA ASP A 215 -0.58 -21.07 10.32
C ASP A 215 -1.34 -20.77 11.62
N GLY A 216 -0.67 -20.08 12.55
CA GLY A 216 -1.28 -19.28 13.60
C GLY A 216 -2.14 -20.03 14.60
N THR A 217 -1.53 -20.66 15.60
CA THR A 217 -2.27 -20.96 16.85
C THR A 217 -1.47 -20.87 18.14
N LYS A 218 -0.13 -20.96 18.11
CA LYS A 218 0.67 -20.99 19.34
C LYS A 218 1.62 -19.80 19.44
N LEU A 219 1.27 -18.86 20.32
CA LEU A 219 2.18 -17.84 20.84
C LEU A 219 2.88 -18.44 22.05
N GLU A 220 4.13 -18.84 21.87
CA GLU A 220 4.92 -19.47 22.93
C GLU A 220 5.82 -18.43 23.61
N THR A 221 5.95 -18.54 24.92
CA THR A 221 7.01 -17.84 25.66
C THR A 221 8.26 -18.71 25.56
N ILE A 222 9.31 -18.14 24.97
CA ILE A 222 10.63 -18.76 24.82
C ILE A 222 11.57 -18.01 25.75
N THR A 223 12.43 -18.75 26.44
CA THR A 223 13.55 -18.21 27.22
C THR A 223 14.81 -18.79 26.59
N GLU A 224 15.69 -17.92 26.11
CA GLU A 224 16.96 -18.30 25.50
C GLU A 224 18.08 -17.37 25.98
N ASP A 225 19.33 -17.80 25.80
CA ASP A 225 20.51 -17.02 26.14
C ASP A 225 20.50 -15.69 25.38
N LYS A 226 20.91 -14.63 26.07
CA LYS A 226 20.91 -13.26 25.57
C LYS A 226 21.68 -13.09 24.25
N GLU A 227 22.83 -13.73 24.10
CA GLU A 227 23.62 -13.63 22.86
C GLU A 227 22.91 -14.35 21.70
N GLU A 228 22.35 -15.53 21.96
CA GLU A 228 21.56 -16.29 20.97
C GLU A 228 20.31 -15.49 20.51
N PHE A 229 19.62 -14.84 21.46
CA PHE A 229 18.49 -13.96 21.18
C PHE A 229 18.88 -12.79 20.27
N ILE A 230 19.98 -12.09 20.60
CA ILE A 230 20.45 -10.93 19.84
C ILE A 230 20.80 -11.35 18.41
N GLU A 231 21.57 -12.43 18.23
CA GLU A 231 21.92 -12.93 16.90
C GLU A 231 20.68 -13.28 16.05
N SER A 232 19.73 -14.00 16.66
CA SER A 232 18.48 -14.41 16.04
C SER A 232 17.66 -13.18 15.61
N LEU A 233 17.56 -12.19 16.49
CA LEU A 233 16.83 -10.96 16.26
C LEU A 233 17.45 -10.12 15.12
N VAL A 234 18.77 -9.97 15.09
CA VAL A 234 19.49 -9.26 14.02
C VAL A 234 19.20 -9.89 12.65
N LYS A 235 19.32 -11.21 12.54
CA LYS A 235 19.04 -11.96 11.29
C LYS A 235 17.58 -11.77 10.85
N MET A 236 16.62 -11.79 11.79
CA MET A 236 15.21 -11.56 11.49
C MET A 236 14.95 -10.12 11.00
N ILE A 237 15.53 -9.11 11.66
CA ILE A 237 15.35 -7.70 11.27
C ILE A 237 16.00 -7.43 9.92
N SER A 238 17.19 -7.99 9.67
CA SER A 238 17.86 -7.88 8.37
C SER A 238 16.98 -8.39 7.24
N LYS A 239 16.35 -9.57 7.39
CA LYS A 239 15.35 -10.09 6.44
C LYS A 239 14.09 -9.23 6.35
N LEU A 240 13.65 -8.64 7.47
CA LEU A 240 12.45 -7.81 7.54
C LEU A 240 12.58 -6.51 6.76
N THR A 241 13.78 -5.92 6.64
CA THR A 241 13.97 -4.64 5.90
C THR A 241 13.40 -4.66 4.49
N LYS A 242 13.75 -5.68 3.68
CA LYS A 242 13.25 -5.84 2.31
C LYS A 242 11.72 -5.98 2.29
N HIS A 243 11.19 -6.84 3.14
CA HIS A 243 9.74 -7.04 3.28
C HIS A 243 9.00 -5.76 3.68
N HIS A 244 9.53 -5.03 4.67
CA HIS A 244 8.96 -3.78 5.16
C HIS A 244 8.95 -2.71 4.07
N TYR A 245 10.03 -2.59 3.29
CA TYR A 245 10.12 -1.67 2.17
C TYR A 245 9.06 -2.00 1.10
N VAL A 246 8.94 -3.27 0.70
CA VAL A 246 7.90 -3.73 -0.24
C VAL A 246 6.51 -3.41 0.29
N ALA A 247 6.20 -3.77 1.55
CA ALA A 247 4.90 -3.51 2.17
C ALA A 247 4.54 -2.02 2.18
N ARG A 248 5.52 -1.15 2.44
CA ARG A 248 5.35 0.30 2.41
C ARG A 248 5.06 0.80 1.00
N CYS A 249 5.81 0.36 0.00
CA CYS A 249 5.57 0.74 -1.40
C CYS A 249 4.19 0.28 -1.89
N GLN A 250 3.78 -0.95 -1.57
CA GLN A 250 2.44 -1.45 -1.89
C GLN A 250 1.34 -0.62 -1.23
N SER A 251 1.50 -0.31 0.06
CA SER A 251 0.53 0.50 0.79
C SER A 251 0.41 1.92 0.24
N ALA A 252 1.55 2.54 -0.11
CA ALA A 252 1.59 3.86 -0.71
C ALA A 252 0.95 3.88 -2.10
N HIS A 253 1.24 2.89 -2.94
CA HIS A 253 0.64 2.78 -4.26
C HIS A 253 -0.88 2.53 -4.18
N PHE A 254 -1.34 1.66 -3.28
CA PHE A 254 -2.77 1.48 -3.04
C PHE A 254 -3.46 2.78 -2.59
N ALA A 255 -2.82 3.56 -1.71
CA ALA A 255 -3.36 4.86 -1.29
C ALA A 255 -3.50 5.82 -2.48
N LEU A 256 -2.51 5.86 -3.37
CA LEU A 256 -2.53 6.65 -4.60
C LEU A 256 -3.66 6.20 -5.53
N CYS A 257 -3.78 4.89 -5.79
CA CYS A 257 -4.86 4.34 -6.63
C CYS A 257 -6.23 4.77 -6.11
N LYS A 258 -6.44 4.79 -4.78
CA LYS A 258 -7.71 5.23 -4.17
C LYS A 258 -7.97 6.73 -4.30
N SER A 259 -6.97 7.58 -4.13
CA SER A 259 -7.14 9.04 -4.23
C SER A 259 -7.32 9.50 -5.67
N GLU A 260 -6.66 8.84 -6.61
CA GLU A 260 -6.56 9.22 -8.01
C GLU A 260 -7.34 8.29 -8.96
N VAL A 261 -8.37 7.59 -8.45
CA VAL A 261 -9.27 6.78 -9.28
C VAL A 261 -9.80 7.62 -10.44
N GLN A 262 -9.55 7.17 -11.67
CA GLN A 262 -10.05 7.80 -12.89
C GLN A 262 -11.54 7.49 -13.08
N PRO A 263 -12.31 8.36 -13.77
CA PRO A 263 -13.75 8.19 -13.94
C PRO A 263 -14.17 6.88 -14.63
N ASP A 264 -13.31 6.33 -15.46
CA ASP A 264 -13.47 5.09 -16.25
C ASP A 264 -12.79 3.87 -15.61
N SER A 265 -12.24 4.03 -14.41
CA SER A 265 -11.51 2.98 -13.69
C SER A 265 -12.16 2.63 -12.35
N CYS A 266 -12.00 1.38 -11.91
CA CYS A 266 -12.39 0.92 -10.59
C CYS A 266 -11.22 0.24 -9.88
N VAL A 267 -10.95 0.64 -8.64
CA VAL A 267 -10.05 -0.11 -7.75
C VAL A 267 -10.90 -1.13 -7.00
N LEU A 268 -10.65 -2.42 -7.23
CA LEU A 268 -11.40 -3.52 -6.63
C LEU A 268 -10.52 -4.27 -5.63
N VAL A 269 -10.89 -4.20 -4.36
CA VAL A 269 -10.21 -4.95 -3.28
C VAL A 269 -11.00 -6.21 -3.01
N SER A 270 -10.34 -7.37 -3.00
CA SER A 270 -10.96 -8.66 -2.68
C SER A 270 -10.20 -9.37 -1.58
N ASP A 271 -10.94 -10.14 -0.79
CA ASP A 271 -10.38 -11.04 0.21
C ASP A 271 -11.20 -12.33 0.28
N PHE A 272 -10.56 -13.45 0.60
CA PHE A 272 -11.26 -14.73 0.72
C PHE A 272 -11.72 -14.89 2.16
N SER A 273 -13.00 -14.58 2.43
CA SER A 273 -13.53 -14.59 3.79
C SER A 273 -13.70 -15.99 4.39
N GLU A 274 -13.22 -17.06 3.73
CA GLU A 274 -13.46 -18.47 4.03
C GLU A 274 -14.92 -18.91 3.88
N ASN A 275 -15.14 -20.22 3.91
CA ASN A 275 -16.47 -20.80 3.86
C ASN A 275 -17.29 -20.45 5.12
N PHE A 276 -18.59 -20.19 4.92
CA PHE A 276 -19.58 -20.08 5.98
C PHE A 276 -20.25 -21.44 6.16
N ALA A 277 -20.04 -22.05 7.32
CA ALA A 277 -20.76 -23.25 7.71
C ALA A 277 -22.12 -22.89 8.29
N PHE A 278 -23.19 -23.47 7.76
CA PHE A 278 -24.54 -23.25 8.26
C PHE A 278 -24.68 -23.76 9.70
N VAL A 279 -25.49 -23.06 10.48
CA VAL A 279 -25.72 -23.37 11.89
C VAL A 279 -27.22 -23.52 12.10
N ILE A 280 -27.58 -24.66 12.68
CA ILE A 280 -28.94 -25.02 13.07
C ILE A 280 -29.01 -25.02 14.61
N GLN A 281 -30.11 -24.51 15.16
CA GLN A 281 -30.35 -24.57 16.60
C GLN A 281 -30.68 -26.01 17.03
N ASP A 282 -30.15 -26.45 18.17
CA ASP A 282 -30.37 -27.80 18.73
C ASP A 282 -29.94 -28.95 17.77
N CYS A 283 -28.89 -28.72 16.97
CA CYS A 283 -28.36 -29.73 16.05
C CYS A 283 -27.77 -30.95 16.78
N ILE A 284 -27.96 -32.14 16.19
CA ILE A 284 -27.33 -33.37 16.66
C ILE A 284 -25.81 -33.29 16.50
N GLN A 285 -25.05 -33.98 17.35
CA GLN A 285 -23.58 -33.93 17.33
C GLN A 285 -22.96 -34.29 15.96
N GLY A 286 -23.62 -35.15 15.18
CA GLY A 286 -23.17 -35.53 13.83
C GLY A 286 -23.25 -34.40 12.79
N TYR A 287 -24.11 -33.41 12.98
CA TYR A 287 -24.29 -32.29 12.04
C TYR A 287 -22.99 -31.46 11.93
N TYR A 288 -22.22 -31.32 13.02
CA TYR A 288 -20.92 -30.62 13.01
C TYR A 288 -19.91 -31.12 11.96
N TRP A 289 -20.05 -32.35 11.47
CA TRP A 289 -19.14 -32.95 10.48
C TRP A 289 -19.71 -33.01 9.06
N MET A 290 -21.00 -32.70 8.87
CA MET A 290 -21.72 -32.86 7.58
C MET A 290 -22.43 -31.57 7.14
N ASN A 291 -21.96 -30.41 7.58
CA ASN A 291 -22.60 -29.15 7.24
C ASN A 291 -22.28 -28.72 5.80
N ASP A 292 -23.33 -28.37 5.07
CA ASP A 292 -23.18 -27.61 3.83
C ASP A 292 -22.54 -26.27 4.12
N HIS A 293 -21.77 -25.79 3.16
CA HIS A 293 -21.01 -24.56 3.27
C HIS A 293 -21.33 -23.62 2.11
N ALA A 294 -21.34 -22.31 2.38
CA ALA A 294 -21.33 -21.28 1.35
C ALA A 294 -19.96 -20.62 1.27
N THR A 295 -19.38 -20.55 0.08
CA THR A 295 -18.17 -19.75 -0.15
C THR A 295 -18.52 -18.28 -0.22
N LEU A 296 -17.86 -17.44 0.58
CA LEU A 296 -18.09 -16.01 0.62
C LEU A 296 -16.87 -15.25 0.10
N LEU A 297 -17.07 -14.46 -0.95
CA LEU A 297 -16.04 -13.63 -1.57
C LEU A 297 -16.43 -12.14 -1.49
N PRO A 298 -16.04 -11.43 -0.41
CA PRO A 298 -16.30 -10.00 -0.29
C PRO A 298 -15.41 -9.17 -1.23
N PHE A 299 -16.05 -8.23 -1.93
CA PHE A 299 -15.39 -7.21 -2.72
C PHE A 299 -15.68 -5.81 -2.18
N MET A 300 -14.70 -4.92 -2.29
CA MET A 300 -14.84 -3.49 -2.08
C MET A 300 -14.40 -2.77 -3.35
N GLY A 301 -15.36 -2.16 -4.05
CA GLY A 301 -15.11 -1.32 -5.21
C GLY A 301 -14.99 0.15 -4.82
N ILE A 302 -13.95 0.81 -5.32
CA ILE A 302 -13.76 2.26 -5.22
C ILE A 302 -13.78 2.80 -6.65
N MET A 303 -14.85 3.51 -6.97
CA MET A 303 -15.17 4.00 -8.31
C MET A 303 -15.86 5.36 -8.24
N ARG A 304 -15.73 6.18 -9.30
CA ARG A 304 -16.43 7.47 -9.42
C ARG A 304 -17.73 7.37 -10.22
N LYS A 305 -17.81 6.39 -11.11
CA LYS A 305 -18.97 6.04 -11.93
C LYS A 305 -19.15 4.52 -11.91
N GLU A 306 -20.37 4.07 -12.18
CA GLU A 306 -20.69 2.64 -12.26
C GLU A 306 -20.16 2.01 -13.57
N ASP A 307 -20.09 2.81 -14.65
CA ASP A 307 -19.55 2.38 -15.94
C ASP A 307 -18.06 2.72 -16.07
N GLY A 308 -17.27 1.79 -16.63
CA GLY A 308 -15.84 1.97 -16.85
C GLY A 308 -15.26 0.96 -17.84
N SER A 309 -13.97 1.09 -18.12
CA SER A 309 -13.21 0.26 -19.07
C SER A 309 -12.00 -0.42 -18.41
N LYS A 310 -11.66 -0.09 -17.15
CA LYS A 310 -10.48 -0.60 -16.45
C LYS A 310 -10.76 -1.02 -15.00
N ILE A 311 -10.26 -2.20 -14.61
CA ILE A 311 -10.24 -2.67 -13.22
C ILE A 311 -8.80 -2.79 -12.70
N ILE A 312 -8.58 -2.31 -11.48
CA ILE A 312 -7.32 -2.42 -10.74
C ILE A 312 -7.58 -3.32 -9.53
N TYR A 313 -7.21 -4.60 -9.64
CA TYR A 313 -7.40 -5.58 -8.58
C TYR A 313 -6.36 -5.42 -7.47
N TRP A 314 -6.81 -5.52 -6.22
CA TRP A 314 -5.98 -5.57 -5.03
C TRP A 314 -6.39 -6.75 -4.16
N THR A 315 -5.50 -7.72 -4.00
CA THR A 315 -5.75 -8.91 -3.16
C THR A 315 -4.57 -9.23 -2.26
N ASP A 316 -4.74 -10.18 -1.35
CA ASP A 316 -3.61 -10.79 -0.66
C ASP A 316 -2.77 -11.65 -1.64
N GLY A 317 -1.55 -11.96 -1.24
CA GLY A 317 -0.61 -12.74 -2.05
C GLY A 317 -0.78 -14.25 -1.94
N ALA A 318 -1.94 -14.78 -1.50
CA ALA A 318 -2.13 -16.21 -1.27
C ALA A 318 -2.05 -16.99 -2.60
N ALA A 319 -1.05 -17.87 -2.70
CA ALA A 319 -0.80 -18.63 -3.92
C ALA A 319 -1.91 -19.66 -4.23
N SER A 320 -2.57 -20.18 -3.20
CA SER A 320 -3.71 -21.10 -3.36
C SER A 320 -4.96 -20.43 -3.92
N GLN A 321 -5.06 -19.10 -3.85
CA GLN A 321 -6.28 -18.36 -4.16
C GLN A 321 -6.08 -17.42 -5.35
N TYR A 322 -5.16 -16.47 -5.22
CA TYR A 322 -5.01 -15.38 -6.19
C TYR A 322 -3.75 -15.48 -7.02
N LYS A 323 -2.64 -15.87 -6.39
CA LYS A 323 -1.31 -15.72 -6.98
C LYS A 323 -0.84 -17.01 -7.67
N ASN A 324 -1.53 -17.39 -8.74
CA ASN A 324 -1.30 -18.64 -9.47
C ASN A 324 -1.34 -18.44 -11.01
N LYS A 325 -0.80 -19.43 -11.74
CA LYS A 325 -0.70 -19.40 -13.21
C LYS A 325 -2.03 -19.22 -13.94
N LYS A 326 -3.10 -19.83 -13.38
CA LYS A 326 -4.44 -19.81 -13.97
C LYS A 326 -5.03 -18.40 -13.96
N ASN A 327 -4.86 -17.69 -12.84
CA ASN A 327 -5.29 -16.30 -12.73
C ASN A 327 -4.51 -15.37 -13.65
N PHE A 328 -3.22 -15.59 -13.88
CA PHE A 328 -2.45 -14.74 -14.80
C PHE A 328 -2.87 -14.94 -16.26
N ALA A 329 -3.18 -16.17 -16.66
CA ALA A 329 -3.77 -16.45 -17.98
C ALA A 329 -5.15 -15.77 -18.13
N ASN A 330 -6.02 -15.88 -17.11
CA ASN A 330 -7.30 -15.18 -17.12
C ASN A 330 -7.16 -13.66 -17.17
N LEU A 331 -6.17 -13.10 -16.45
CA LEU A 331 -5.92 -11.67 -16.44
C LEU A 331 -5.55 -11.15 -17.84
N CYS A 332 -4.84 -11.93 -18.64
CA CYS A 332 -4.49 -11.55 -20.02
C CYS A 332 -5.68 -11.57 -20.98
N CYS A 333 -6.66 -12.45 -20.76
CA CYS A 333 -7.88 -12.53 -21.57
C CYS A 333 -9.04 -11.69 -21.03
N HIS A 334 -8.85 -10.96 -19.92
CA HIS A 334 -9.91 -10.26 -19.21
C HIS A 334 -10.65 -9.24 -20.10
N GLU A 335 -9.95 -8.54 -20.97
CA GLU A 335 -10.55 -7.59 -21.89
C GLU A 335 -11.37 -8.27 -22.99
N VAL A 336 -10.93 -9.43 -23.48
CA VAL A 336 -11.68 -10.20 -24.48
C VAL A 336 -12.95 -10.81 -23.88
N ASP A 337 -12.86 -11.33 -22.67
CA ASP A 337 -13.98 -12.02 -22.03
C ASP A 337 -15.03 -11.05 -21.46
N PHE A 338 -14.59 -9.90 -20.94
CA PHE A 338 -15.45 -8.98 -20.18
C PHE A 338 -15.54 -7.57 -20.76
N GLY A 339 -14.76 -7.23 -21.79
CA GLY A 339 -14.67 -5.87 -22.33
C GLY A 339 -13.99 -4.87 -21.39
N LEU A 340 -13.26 -5.36 -20.39
CA LEU A 340 -12.61 -4.56 -19.35
C LEU A 340 -11.12 -4.87 -19.31
N SER A 341 -10.27 -3.86 -19.48
CA SER A 341 -8.84 -4.00 -19.19
C SER A 341 -8.62 -4.21 -17.69
N ALA A 342 -7.62 -5.00 -17.31
CA ALA A 342 -7.37 -5.30 -15.91
C ALA A 342 -5.88 -5.36 -15.57
N GLU A 343 -5.53 -4.88 -14.39
CA GLU A 343 -4.21 -5.07 -13.77
C GLU A 343 -4.38 -5.58 -12.34
N TRP A 344 -3.38 -6.31 -11.83
CA TRP A 344 -3.49 -6.99 -10.54
C TRP A 344 -2.30 -6.70 -9.64
N HIS A 345 -2.62 -6.10 -8.50
CA HIS A 345 -1.68 -5.76 -7.44
C HIS A 345 -1.91 -6.62 -6.19
N PHE A 346 -0.83 -6.92 -5.49
CA PHE A 346 -0.83 -7.78 -4.33
C PHE A 346 -0.28 -7.03 -3.12
N PHE A 347 -1.04 -7.06 -2.01
CA PHE A 347 -0.52 -6.64 -0.72
C PHE A 347 0.67 -7.51 -0.30
N ALA A 348 1.60 -6.93 0.46
CA ALA A 348 2.69 -7.71 1.03
C ALA A 348 2.14 -8.72 2.05
N SER A 349 2.72 -9.92 2.10
CA SER A 349 2.31 -10.96 3.04
C SER A 349 2.28 -10.43 4.48
N CYS A 350 1.28 -10.84 5.27
CA CYS A 350 1.04 -10.35 6.63
C CYS A 350 0.67 -8.84 6.74
N HIS A 351 0.59 -8.11 5.62
CA HIS A 351 0.15 -6.72 5.54
C HIS A 351 -1.06 -6.60 4.62
N GLY A 352 -2.16 -7.29 4.94
CA GLY A 352 -3.29 -7.43 4.00
C GLY A 352 -4.68 -7.40 4.62
N LYS A 353 -4.83 -7.10 5.91
CA LYS A 353 -6.18 -7.01 6.50
C LYS A 353 -6.90 -5.81 5.93
N SER A 354 -7.88 -6.08 5.09
CA SER A 354 -8.62 -5.05 4.37
C SER A 354 -9.99 -4.85 5.04
N ALA A 355 -10.77 -3.90 4.52
CA ALA A 355 -12.15 -3.79 4.96
C ALA A 355 -13.01 -5.00 4.55
N CYS A 356 -12.57 -5.81 3.57
CA CYS A 356 -13.27 -7.01 3.10
C CYS A 356 -13.37 -8.08 4.21
N ASP A 357 -12.34 -8.25 5.04
CA ASP A 357 -12.39 -9.07 6.26
C ASP A 357 -13.60 -8.70 7.14
N GLY A 358 -13.82 -7.39 7.32
CA GLY A 358 -14.90 -6.85 8.13
C GLY A 358 -16.28 -7.11 7.52
N ILE A 359 -16.40 -7.04 6.19
CA ILE A 359 -17.64 -7.32 5.46
C ILE A 359 -18.00 -8.79 5.62
N GLY A 360 -17.07 -9.69 5.28
CA GLY A 360 -17.27 -11.14 5.39
C GLY A 360 -17.56 -11.59 6.81
N GLY A 361 -16.76 -11.14 7.79
CA GLY A 361 -16.99 -11.43 9.20
C GLY A 361 -18.32 -10.90 9.74
N THR A 362 -18.76 -9.72 9.28
CA THR A 362 -20.06 -9.15 9.68
C THR A 362 -21.21 -9.98 9.11
N LEU A 363 -21.17 -10.33 7.82
CA LEU A 363 -22.18 -11.16 7.18
C LEU A 363 -22.33 -12.50 7.89
N LYS A 364 -21.21 -13.22 8.09
CA LYS A 364 -21.19 -14.52 8.80
C LYS A 364 -21.80 -14.41 10.19
N ARG A 365 -21.42 -13.39 10.95
CA ARG A 365 -21.94 -13.17 12.31
C ARG A 365 -23.44 -12.91 12.31
N LEU A 366 -23.92 -12.02 11.44
CA LEU A 366 -25.34 -11.66 11.38
C LEU A 366 -26.18 -12.83 10.88
N ALA A 367 -25.73 -13.55 9.84
CA ALA A 367 -26.40 -14.74 9.34
C ALA A 367 -26.49 -15.84 10.39
N ARG A 368 -25.41 -16.09 11.14
CA ARG A 368 -25.40 -17.06 12.23
C ARG A 368 -26.40 -16.68 13.33
N LEU A 369 -26.43 -15.40 13.74
CA LEU A 369 -27.38 -14.92 14.73
C LEU A 369 -28.83 -15.03 14.24
N ALA A 370 -29.09 -14.67 12.98
CA ALA A 370 -30.40 -14.80 12.38
C ALA A 370 -30.87 -16.26 12.35
N SER A 371 -30.01 -17.19 11.92
CA SER A 371 -30.33 -18.62 11.91
C SER A 371 -30.66 -19.15 13.31
N LEU A 372 -29.84 -18.79 14.31
CA LEU A 372 -30.04 -19.21 15.71
C LEU A 372 -31.26 -18.60 16.40
N GLN A 373 -31.78 -17.47 15.91
CA GLN A 373 -32.96 -16.80 16.48
C GLN A 373 -34.27 -17.22 15.79
N ARG A 374 -34.19 -17.89 14.63
CA ARG A 374 -35.35 -18.37 13.89
C ARG A 374 -35.82 -19.72 14.42
N HIS A 375 -37.12 -19.94 14.33
CA HIS A 375 -37.72 -21.25 14.53
C HIS A 375 -37.05 -22.27 13.59
N SER A 376 -36.89 -23.53 14.05
CA SER A 376 -36.16 -24.60 13.35
C SER A 376 -36.56 -24.80 11.88
N ALA A 377 -37.83 -24.57 11.56
CA ALA A 377 -38.36 -24.68 10.19
C ALA A 377 -37.90 -23.57 9.21
N ASN A 378 -37.38 -22.44 9.71
CA ASN A 378 -37.06 -21.26 8.89
C ASN A 378 -35.58 -20.85 8.99
N GLN A 379 -34.72 -21.75 9.47
CA GLN A 379 -33.29 -21.49 9.65
C GLN A 379 -32.58 -21.37 8.31
N ILE A 380 -31.43 -20.69 8.31
CA ILE A 380 -30.65 -20.48 7.09
C ILE A 380 -29.72 -21.68 6.94
N THR A 381 -30.08 -22.59 6.04
CA THR A 381 -29.39 -23.87 5.85
C THR A 381 -28.83 -24.05 4.45
N THR A 382 -29.20 -23.19 3.50
CA THR A 382 -28.68 -23.22 2.13
C THR A 382 -28.03 -21.90 1.69
N PRO A 383 -27.11 -21.93 0.71
CA PRO A 383 -26.53 -20.71 0.13
C PRO A 383 -27.58 -19.76 -0.49
N GLN A 384 -28.66 -20.32 -1.04
CA GLN A 384 -29.73 -19.54 -1.66
C GLN A 384 -30.57 -18.81 -0.61
N GLU A 385 -30.90 -19.47 0.51
CA GLU A 385 -31.55 -18.82 1.66
C GLU A 385 -30.68 -17.72 2.28
N LEU A 386 -29.37 -17.98 2.39
CA LEU A 386 -28.41 -16.99 2.86
C LEU A 386 -28.41 -15.75 1.97
N PHE A 387 -28.41 -15.93 0.65
CA PHE A 387 -28.49 -14.84 -0.31
C PHE A 387 -29.79 -14.03 -0.15
N HIS A 388 -30.96 -14.68 -0.12
CA HIS A 388 -32.23 -13.98 0.06
C HIS A 388 -32.27 -13.18 1.36
N TRP A 389 -31.86 -13.81 2.47
CA TRP A 389 -31.80 -13.14 3.75
C TRP A 389 -30.83 -11.95 3.72
N ALA A 390 -29.64 -12.12 3.14
CA ALA A 390 -28.65 -11.07 3.09
C ALA A 390 -29.17 -9.86 2.28
N THR A 391 -29.76 -10.09 1.11
CA THR A 391 -30.34 -9.03 0.25
C THR A 391 -31.37 -8.17 0.98
N GLU A 392 -32.11 -8.73 1.93
CA GLU A 392 -33.11 -8.01 2.73
C GLU A 392 -32.57 -7.36 4.01
N ASN A 393 -31.46 -7.88 4.56
CA ASN A 393 -31.02 -7.57 5.92
C ASN A 393 -29.63 -6.93 6.02
N VAL A 394 -28.89 -6.81 4.92
CA VAL A 394 -27.60 -6.12 4.87
C VAL A 394 -27.60 -4.95 3.89
N ASP A 395 -26.81 -3.92 4.19
CA ASP A 395 -26.78 -2.69 3.39
C ASP A 395 -25.93 -2.79 2.11
N PHE A 396 -25.14 -3.85 1.95
CA PHE A 396 -24.24 -4.02 0.79
C PHE A 396 -24.85 -4.95 -0.26
N LYS A 397 -24.48 -4.72 -1.53
CA LYS A 397 -24.95 -5.52 -2.65
C LYS A 397 -24.45 -6.96 -2.56
N THR A 398 -25.35 -7.90 -2.75
CA THR A 398 -25.12 -9.34 -2.71
C THR A 398 -25.31 -9.91 -4.12
N PHE A 399 -24.53 -10.94 -4.44
CA PHE A 399 -24.67 -11.71 -5.68
C PHE A 399 -24.71 -13.18 -5.31
N TYR A 400 -25.59 -13.94 -5.97
CA TYR A 400 -25.63 -15.39 -5.87
C TYR A 400 -25.04 -15.97 -7.14
N VAL A 401 -24.07 -16.87 -6.97
CA VAL A 401 -23.48 -17.64 -8.07
C VAL A 401 -23.75 -19.10 -7.75
N SER A 402 -24.48 -19.77 -8.64
CA SER A 402 -24.84 -21.18 -8.44
C SER A 402 -23.68 -22.11 -8.80
N SER A 403 -23.68 -23.33 -8.27
CA SER A 403 -22.69 -24.34 -8.66
C SER A 403 -22.75 -24.65 -10.16
N ASP A 404 -23.93 -24.61 -10.77
CA ASP A 404 -24.12 -24.86 -12.20
C ASP A 404 -23.48 -23.77 -13.06
N GLU A 405 -23.58 -22.50 -12.64
CA GLU A 405 -22.90 -21.38 -13.30
C GLU A 405 -21.38 -21.51 -13.21
N VAL A 406 -20.85 -21.92 -12.04
CA VAL A 406 -19.42 -22.15 -11.85
C VAL A 406 -18.92 -23.27 -12.77
N MET A 407 -19.65 -24.39 -12.84
CA MET A 407 -19.30 -25.53 -13.71
C MET A 407 -19.35 -25.13 -15.20
N THR A 408 -20.40 -24.42 -15.60
CA THR A 408 -20.54 -23.94 -16.99
C THR A 408 -19.38 -23.02 -17.37
N ASN A 409 -19.01 -22.08 -16.50
CA ASN A 409 -17.88 -21.20 -16.74
C ASN A 409 -16.54 -21.94 -16.71
N GLN A 410 -16.41 -22.97 -15.87
CA GLN A 410 -15.22 -23.82 -15.84
C GLN A 410 -15.00 -24.47 -17.20
N ASP A 411 -16.04 -25.02 -17.83
CA ASP A 411 -15.94 -25.64 -19.15
C ASP A 411 -15.46 -24.65 -20.23
N VAL A 412 -15.93 -23.40 -20.18
CA VAL A 412 -15.53 -22.32 -21.13
C VAL A 412 -14.04 -22.00 -21.03
N ILE A 413 -13.49 -21.94 -19.82
CA ILE A 413 -12.09 -21.54 -19.60
C ILE A 413 -11.14 -22.73 -19.46
N GLN A 414 -11.64 -23.97 -19.48
CA GLN A 414 -10.89 -25.19 -19.16
C GLN A 414 -9.61 -25.33 -20.00
N GLN A 415 -9.71 -25.15 -21.32
CA GLN A 415 -8.56 -25.22 -22.22
C GLN A 415 -7.47 -24.21 -21.81
N ARG A 416 -7.86 -22.95 -21.55
CA ARG A 416 -6.94 -21.90 -21.09
C ARG A 416 -6.29 -22.25 -19.76
N MET A 417 -7.03 -22.86 -18.84
CA MET A 417 -6.51 -23.29 -17.53
C MET A 417 -5.45 -24.38 -17.65
N ASP A 418 -5.63 -25.29 -18.61
CA ASP A 418 -4.75 -26.42 -18.84
C ASP A 418 -3.47 -25.99 -19.57
N GLU A 419 -3.60 -25.08 -20.53
CA GLU A 419 -2.49 -24.48 -21.28
C GLU A 419 -1.68 -23.44 -20.49
N ALA A 420 -2.21 -22.95 -19.36
CA ALA A 420 -1.56 -21.90 -18.57
C ALA A 420 -0.12 -22.25 -18.16
N ILE A 421 0.81 -21.34 -18.45
CA ILE A 421 2.24 -21.47 -18.21
C ILE A 421 2.61 -20.89 -16.84
N PRO A 422 3.37 -21.62 -16.00
CA PRO A 422 3.79 -21.11 -14.70
C PRO A 422 4.87 -20.03 -14.81
N VAL A 423 4.59 -18.84 -14.28
CA VAL A 423 5.59 -17.79 -14.07
C VAL A 423 6.58 -18.21 -12.99
N ARG A 424 7.89 -18.08 -13.24
CA ARG A 424 8.93 -18.40 -12.24
C ARG A 424 9.13 -17.24 -11.28
N GLY A 425 9.36 -17.54 -10.00
CA GLY A 425 9.64 -16.51 -8.99
C GLY A 425 8.42 -15.72 -8.51
N THR A 426 7.20 -16.19 -8.82
CA THR A 426 5.92 -15.53 -8.51
C THR A 426 5.84 -14.96 -7.10
N ARG A 427 6.35 -15.67 -6.09
CA ARG A 427 6.34 -15.22 -4.69
C ARG A 427 6.93 -13.81 -4.49
N GLY A 428 7.95 -13.42 -5.26
CA GLY A 428 8.62 -12.12 -5.15
C GLY A 428 7.97 -10.97 -5.92
N TYR A 429 6.97 -11.24 -6.75
CA TYR A 429 6.28 -10.22 -7.56
C TYR A 429 5.00 -9.73 -6.90
N HIS A 430 4.68 -8.45 -7.01
CA HIS A 430 3.50 -7.84 -6.38
C HIS A 430 2.63 -7.05 -7.34
N CYS A 431 3.03 -6.95 -8.60
CA CYS A 431 2.32 -6.25 -9.66
C CYS A 431 2.35 -7.09 -10.92
N TYR A 432 1.21 -7.23 -11.58
CA TYR A 432 1.03 -7.97 -12.82
C TYR A 432 0.14 -7.17 -13.78
N ILE A 433 0.67 -6.86 -14.96
CA ILE A 433 -0.02 -6.05 -15.98
C ILE A 433 0.03 -6.80 -17.32
N PRO A 434 -1.12 -7.18 -17.91
CA PRO A 434 -1.20 -7.76 -19.25
C PRO A 434 -0.55 -6.88 -20.31
N LEU A 435 0.21 -7.49 -21.22
CA LEU A 435 0.72 -6.82 -22.41
C LEU A 435 -0.09 -7.20 -23.65
N ASN A 436 -0.49 -8.47 -23.72
CA ASN A 436 -1.33 -9.06 -24.75
C ASN A 436 -1.98 -10.34 -24.20
N LEU A 437 -2.63 -11.13 -25.05
CA LEU A 437 -3.32 -12.37 -24.64
C LEU A 437 -2.40 -13.45 -24.07
N TYR A 438 -1.12 -13.43 -24.43
CA TYR A 438 -0.17 -14.50 -24.10
C TYR A 438 0.85 -14.09 -23.05
N GLN A 439 1.06 -12.79 -22.86
CA GLN A 439 2.17 -12.24 -22.10
C GLN A 439 1.73 -11.26 -21.02
N ILE A 440 2.37 -11.41 -19.87
CA ILE A 440 2.21 -10.52 -18.73
C ILE A 440 3.55 -9.91 -18.33
N SER A 441 3.50 -8.65 -17.91
CA SER A 441 4.61 -8.01 -17.22
C SER A 441 4.43 -8.15 -15.72
N ALA A 442 5.50 -8.51 -15.00
CA ALA A 442 5.48 -8.68 -13.55
C ALA A 442 6.57 -7.84 -12.89
N SER A 443 6.25 -7.21 -11.75
CA SER A 443 7.22 -6.43 -10.98
C SER A 443 7.18 -6.75 -9.48
N SER A 444 8.33 -6.59 -8.81
CA SER A 444 8.49 -6.82 -7.37
C SER A 444 7.86 -5.71 -6.52
N LEU A 445 7.65 -4.55 -7.13
CA LEU A 445 7.00 -3.39 -6.52
C LEU A 445 5.81 -2.98 -7.38
N SER A 446 4.93 -2.18 -6.81
CA SER A 446 3.88 -1.48 -7.54
C SER A 446 4.19 0.02 -7.51
N GLY A 447 3.86 0.74 -8.58
CA GLY A 447 4.10 2.19 -8.72
C GLY A 447 5.34 2.55 -9.53
N LEU A 448 5.86 3.76 -9.33
CA LEU A 448 6.88 4.38 -10.19
C LEU A 448 8.25 3.67 -10.17
N GLU A 449 8.59 2.97 -9.08
CA GLU A 449 9.87 2.25 -8.95
C GLU A 449 9.80 0.79 -9.43
N SER A 450 8.74 0.45 -10.17
CA SER A 450 8.51 -0.90 -10.68
C SER A 450 9.41 -1.20 -11.87
N GLU A 451 10.24 -2.21 -11.73
CA GLU A 451 11.00 -2.82 -12.83
C GLU A 451 10.23 -4.05 -13.30
N PHE A 452 9.88 -4.10 -14.58
CA PHE A 452 9.02 -5.14 -15.14
C PHE A 452 9.82 -6.19 -15.89
N ASN A 453 9.55 -7.45 -15.58
CA ASN A 453 9.99 -8.60 -16.35
C ASN A 453 8.80 -9.17 -17.11
N ILE A 454 9.02 -9.58 -18.36
CA ILE A 454 7.97 -10.13 -19.23
C ILE A 454 7.98 -11.66 -19.13
N TYR A 455 6.79 -12.24 -19.07
CA TYR A 455 6.57 -13.68 -18.98
C TYR A 455 5.43 -14.11 -19.89
N ASP A 456 5.62 -15.24 -20.57
CA ASP A 456 4.54 -15.94 -21.25
C ASP A 456 3.68 -16.68 -20.21
N VAL A 457 2.36 -16.49 -20.28
CA VAL A 457 1.36 -17.13 -19.42
C VAL A 457 0.46 -18.09 -20.18
N LEU A 458 0.45 -18.00 -21.51
CA LEU A 458 -0.20 -18.93 -22.42
C LEU A 458 0.76 -19.25 -23.57
N PRO A 459 0.67 -20.43 -24.18
CA PRO A 459 1.45 -20.74 -25.37
C PRO A 459 1.13 -19.72 -26.45
N ASN A 460 2.17 -19.04 -26.96
CA ASN A 460 2.00 -18.17 -28.09
C ASN A 460 1.76 -19.04 -29.33
N ASN A 461 0.49 -19.18 -29.71
CA ASN A 461 0.08 -19.90 -30.90
C ASN A 461 0.14 -19.02 -32.16
N ASP A 462 0.80 -17.85 -32.11
CA ASP A 462 1.15 -17.07 -33.31
C ASP A 462 2.22 -17.76 -34.17
N VAL A 463 2.16 -19.09 -34.32
CA VAL A 463 2.62 -19.72 -35.56
C VAL A 463 1.52 -19.39 -36.57
N PHE A 464 1.80 -18.39 -37.41
CA PHE A 464 0.94 -18.04 -38.53
C PHE A 464 0.48 -19.31 -39.25
N GLN A 465 -0.83 -19.60 -39.20
CA GLN A 465 -1.36 -20.86 -39.71
C GLN A 465 -1.06 -20.97 -41.20
N PHE A 466 -0.22 -21.94 -41.58
CA PHE A 466 0.26 -22.10 -42.96
C PHE A 466 -0.90 -22.22 -43.97
N GLU A 467 -1.99 -22.85 -43.52
CA GLU A 467 -3.19 -23.12 -44.32
C GLU A 467 -4.09 -21.89 -44.50
N SER A 468 -3.85 -20.81 -43.76
CA SER A 468 -4.69 -19.59 -43.78
C SER A 468 -4.45 -18.69 -44.99
N CYS A 469 -3.39 -18.96 -45.78
CA CYS A 469 -2.98 -18.17 -46.94
C CYS A 469 -3.24 -18.88 -48.27
N SER A 470 -3.59 -18.09 -49.28
CA SER A 470 -3.75 -18.48 -50.67
C SER A 470 -2.78 -17.72 -51.57
N VAL A 471 -2.54 -18.25 -52.77
CA VAL A 471 -1.74 -17.55 -53.78
C VAL A 471 -2.40 -16.20 -54.12
N ASN A 472 -1.58 -15.16 -54.22
CA ASN A 472 -1.92 -13.74 -54.36
C ASN A 472 -2.35 -13.00 -53.08
N ASP A 473 -2.43 -13.67 -51.93
CA ASP A 473 -2.61 -12.97 -50.65
C ASP A 473 -1.38 -12.10 -50.33
N TYR A 474 -1.63 -11.03 -49.58
CA TYR A 474 -0.58 -10.16 -49.07
C TYR A 474 -0.32 -10.46 -47.59
N ILE A 475 0.95 -10.55 -47.23
CA ILE A 475 1.41 -10.80 -45.86
C ILE A 475 2.44 -9.76 -45.46
N ALA A 476 2.52 -9.46 -44.17
CA ALA A 476 3.66 -8.75 -43.59
C ALA A 476 4.62 -9.78 -42.99
N CYS A 477 5.89 -9.74 -43.38
CA CYS A 477 6.89 -10.73 -42.95
C CYS A 477 8.28 -10.12 -42.77
N ILE A 478 9.13 -10.79 -41.99
CA ILE A 478 10.53 -10.43 -41.79
C ILE A 478 11.38 -11.19 -42.80
N TYR A 479 12.24 -10.48 -43.54
CA TYR A 479 13.19 -11.12 -44.42
C TYR A 479 14.48 -11.44 -43.66
N GLU A 480 14.70 -12.72 -43.40
CA GLU A 480 15.76 -13.20 -42.50
C GLU A 480 17.17 -12.78 -42.93
N GLU A 481 17.43 -12.60 -44.23
CA GLU A 481 18.75 -12.20 -44.73
C GLU A 481 19.17 -10.79 -44.31
N ASN A 482 18.21 -9.88 -44.10
CA ASN A 482 18.51 -8.49 -43.72
C ASN A 482 17.84 -8.03 -42.42
N GLY A 483 16.97 -8.85 -41.82
CA GLY A 483 16.30 -8.56 -40.56
C GLY A 483 15.24 -7.46 -40.62
N LEU A 484 14.89 -6.97 -41.81
CA LEU A 484 13.89 -5.92 -42.01
C LEU A 484 12.52 -6.55 -42.32
N TRP A 485 11.44 -5.86 -41.96
CA TRP A 485 10.08 -6.29 -42.29
C TRP A 485 9.60 -5.67 -43.61
N TYR A 486 8.85 -6.45 -44.37
CA TYR A 486 8.32 -6.09 -45.68
C TYR A 486 6.85 -6.51 -45.79
N VAL A 487 6.11 -5.80 -46.63
CA VAL A 487 4.86 -6.33 -47.19
C VAL A 487 5.24 -7.17 -48.41
N ALA A 488 4.70 -8.38 -48.52
CA ALA A 488 5.01 -9.28 -49.62
C ALA A 488 3.73 -9.92 -50.18
N GLN A 489 3.72 -10.17 -51.49
CA GLN A 489 2.65 -10.91 -52.14
C GLN A 489 3.06 -12.37 -52.31
N ILE A 490 2.20 -13.31 -51.93
CA ILE A 490 2.45 -14.74 -52.11
C ILE A 490 2.30 -15.09 -53.59
N SER A 491 3.40 -15.48 -54.23
CA SER A 491 3.41 -15.97 -55.62
C SER A 491 3.19 -17.47 -55.73
N GLN A 492 3.68 -18.24 -54.76
CA GLN A 492 3.53 -19.69 -54.73
C GLN A 492 3.63 -20.20 -53.28
N ILE A 493 2.99 -21.34 -53.01
CA ILE A 493 3.04 -22.02 -51.71
C ILE A 493 3.76 -23.35 -51.91
N ASP A 494 4.86 -23.56 -51.18
CA ASP A 494 5.59 -24.83 -51.15
C ASP A 494 5.08 -25.69 -49.98
N GLN A 495 4.21 -26.65 -50.30
CA GLN A 495 3.63 -27.56 -49.31
C GLN A 495 4.63 -28.58 -48.75
N VAL A 496 5.75 -28.84 -49.44
CA VAL A 496 6.73 -29.85 -49.01
C VAL A 496 7.61 -29.29 -47.90
N ASN A 497 8.07 -28.04 -48.07
CA ASN A 497 8.93 -27.36 -47.10
C ASN A 497 8.15 -26.47 -46.12
N GLN A 498 6.82 -26.32 -46.29
CA GLN A 498 5.97 -25.40 -45.55
C GLN A 498 6.45 -23.95 -45.63
N GLU A 499 6.74 -23.46 -46.83
CA GLU A 499 7.23 -22.09 -47.08
C GLU A 499 6.37 -21.35 -48.10
N TYR A 500 6.34 -20.02 -47.99
CA TYR A 500 5.75 -19.12 -48.97
C TYR A 500 6.82 -18.56 -49.89
N VAL A 501 6.65 -18.71 -51.20
CA VAL A 501 7.45 -17.97 -52.18
C VAL A 501 6.77 -16.63 -52.42
N VAL A 502 7.40 -15.55 -51.97
CA VAL A 502 6.83 -14.21 -51.95
C VAL A 502 7.61 -13.23 -52.80
N ASN A 503 6.90 -12.28 -53.40
CA ASN A 503 7.48 -11.10 -54.04
C ASN A 503 7.37 -9.91 -53.07
N PHE A 504 8.52 -9.39 -52.61
CA PHE A 504 8.52 -8.27 -51.69
C PHE A 504 8.04 -6.98 -52.37
N LEU A 505 7.34 -6.14 -51.62
CA LEU A 505 7.08 -4.78 -52.01
C LEU A 505 8.21 -3.89 -51.47
N SER A 506 8.73 -3.00 -52.31
CA SER A 506 9.73 -2.00 -51.97
C SER A 506 9.06 -0.62 -51.84
N PRO A 507 9.51 0.21 -50.89
CA PRO A 507 10.62 -0.03 -49.96
C PRO A 507 10.22 -0.89 -48.74
N ASP A 508 11.17 -1.17 -47.86
CA ASP A 508 10.91 -1.84 -46.57
C ASP A 508 9.80 -1.14 -45.78
N GLY A 509 9.21 -1.83 -44.81
CA GLY A 509 8.00 -1.37 -44.15
C GLY A 509 8.12 0.00 -43.48
N GLU A 510 9.27 0.34 -42.88
CA GLU A 510 9.50 1.67 -42.28
C GLU A 510 9.59 2.77 -43.34
N SER A 511 10.33 2.52 -44.43
CA SER A 511 10.45 3.43 -45.55
C SER A 511 9.17 3.55 -46.40
N GLY A 512 8.32 2.51 -46.37
CA GLY A 512 7.12 2.37 -47.20
C GLY A 512 6.01 3.34 -46.83
N PHE A 513 5.89 3.69 -45.55
CA PHE A 513 4.95 4.70 -45.07
C PHE A 513 5.16 6.08 -45.71
N HIS A 514 6.38 6.37 -46.18
CA HIS A 514 6.73 7.68 -46.74
C HIS A 514 6.60 7.77 -48.26
N LYS A 515 6.62 6.65 -48.98
CA LYS A 515 6.68 6.65 -50.47
C LYS A 515 5.74 5.66 -51.16
N GLY A 516 4.95 4.91 -50.40
CA GLY A 516 4.07 3.85 -50.90
C GLY A 516 4.85 2.61 -51.35
N PHE A 517 4.13 1.51 -51.53
CA PHE A 517 4.70 0.20 -51.81
C PHE A 517 4.61 -0.16 -53.31
N LYS A 518 5.67 -0.74 -53.89
CA LYS A 518 5.71 -1.25 -55.27
C LYS A 518 6.28 -2.67 -55.30
N LEU A 519 5.65 -3.55 -56.06
CA LEU A 519 6.11 -4.94 -56.17
C LEU A 519 7.50 -5.00 -56.80
N THR A 520 8.42 -5.73 -56.16
CA THR A 520 9.75 -6.01 -56.71
C THR A 520 9.73 -7.29 -57.54
N SER A 521 10.70 -7.41 -58.46
CA SER A 521 10.87 -8.60 -59.29
C SER A 521 11.68 -9.72 -58.61
N LYS A 522 11.97 -9.58 -57.31
CA LYS A 522 12.76 -10.56 -56.55
C LYS A 522 11.82 -11.42 -55.71
N SER A 523 11.84 -12.72 -55.96
CA SER A 523 11.14 -13.73 -55.17
C SER A 523 12.05 -14.29 -54.09
N ALA A 524 11.53 -14.51 -52.88
CA ALA A 524 12.23 -15.19 -51.79
C ALA A 524 11.29 -16.17 -51.08
N SER A 525 11.86 -17.19 -50.43
CA SER A 525 11.12 -18.11 -49.57
C SER A 525 11.05 -17.58 -48.14
N VAL A 526 9.86 -17.64 -47.53
CA VAL A 526 9.60 -17.19 -46.15
C VAL A 526 8.78 -18.27 -45.44
N GLY A 527 9.27 -18.75 -44.31
CA GLY A 527 8.54 -19.70 -43.47
C GLY A 527 7.45 -19.01 -42.61
N PRO A 528 6.42 -19.76 -42.17
CA PRO A 528 5.30 -19.22 -41.38
C PRO A 528 5.73 -18.53 -40.08
N GLN A 529 6.83 -18.97 -39.45
CA GLN A 529 7.42 -18.32 -38.27
C GLN A 529 7.92 -16.88 -38.50
N SER A 530 8.20 -16.52 -39.75
CA SER A 530 8.69 -15.20 -40.15
C SER A 530 7.58 -14.31 -40.69
N VAL A 531 6.32 -14.80 -40.68
CA VAL A 531 5.12 -14.05 -41.05
C VAL A 531 4.49 -13.43 -39.81
N LEU A 532 4.30 -12.12 -39.84
CA LEU A 532 3.75 -11.34 -38.74
C LEU A 532 2.21 -11.32 -38.78
N LEU A 533 1.63 -11.14 -39.97
CA LEU A 533 0.17 -11.15 -40.17
C LEU A 533 -0.21 -11.27 -41.65
N LYS A 534 -1.46 -11.69 -41.90
CA LYS A 534 -2.12 -11.66 -43.22
C LYS A 534 -2.88 -10.35 -43.39
N MET A 535 -2.70 -9.68 -44.53
CA MET A 535 -3.41 -8.44 -44.83
C MET A 535 -4.75 -8.74 -45.51
N SER A 536 -5.83 -8.15 -44.99
CA SER A 536 -7.20 -8.34 -45.50
C SER A 536 -7.50 -7.47 -46.74
N SER A 537 -6.69 -6.44 -46.99
CA SER A 537 -6.64 -5.64 -48.22
C SER A 537 -5.39 -4.75 -48.22
N ILE A 538 -4.84 -4.44 -49.40
CA ILE A 538 -3.85 -3.37 -49.59
C ILE A 538 -4.53 -2.11 -50.11
#